data_AF-A0A845QVS4-F1
#
_entry.id   AF-A0A845QVS4-F1
#
_cell.length_a   1.000
_cell.length_b   1.000
_cell.length_c   1.000
_cell.angle_alpha   90.00
_cell.angle_beta   90.00
_cell.angle_gamma   90.00
#
_symmetry.space_group_name_H-M   'P 1'
#
loop_
_entity.id
_entity.type
_entity.pdbx_description
1 polymer ?
#
loop_
_entity_poly.entity_id
_entity_poly.type
_entity_poly.pdbx_seq_one_letter_code
_entity_poly.pdbx_strand_id
1 'polypeptide(L)'
;MKPNLFTYATSELSQDAIICWIIDWINYDDCEMKKFALDFIKKILELHTTEFDEQKVDKVNLAKQYKNIDILINLYFSSGKILPIIIEDKTNTSMHSKQLETYLGNIVDENKDKYKYCNPIGVYYKTGYIYDYEIEKTKNTNYKIFSRKMMLNLMSKYSDNIDNDIFLDYYKHIEKLAFNEEKLSNIIQKDNISQRNELLKTYEGQWMFMKLIFNNIKGSLSHGSSKGRPWTHFNFLQEYNFKELPDKMFYRLDCRKEGYYLSLKQYLYLDESKCTDYFNELNKSDILEYKKKRLERLRRCFEITLEVLESKEGKSLVKGKVSNRGNNESEIGVFFINDKNTFHKFIRCIPKFHKFFLYEIEREFNILYERG
;
A
#
# COMPACT_ATOMS: atom_id res chain seq x y z
N MET A 1 -8.59 26.92 -18.54
CA MET A 1 -8.03 25.55 -18.63
C MET A 1 -8.74 24.83 -19.76
N LYS A 2 -8.01 24.14 -20.65
CA LYS A 2 -8.61 23.23 -21.64
C LYS A 2 -9.34 22.11 -20.87
N PRO A 3 -10.60 21.77 -21.20
CA PRO A 3 -11.26 20.60 -20.63
C PRO A 3 -10.43 19.33 -20.87
N ASN A 4 -10.49 18.38 -19.93
CA ASN A 4 -9.76 17.12 -20.03
C ASN A 4 -10.70 15.95 -19.75
N LEU A 5 -10.76 14.98 -20.64
CA LEU A 5 -11.70 13.85 -20.59
C LEU A 5 -11.64 13.09 -19.25
N PHE A 6 -10.43 12.82 -18.77
CA PHE A 6 -10.17 12.06 -17.54
C PHE A 6 -10.39 12.87 -16.26
N THR A 7 -10.83 14.13 -16.38
CA THR A 7 -11.35 14.88 -15.22
C THR A 7 -12.75 14.43 -14.84
N TYR A 8 -13.53 13.90 -15.79
CA TYR A 8 -14.93 13.51 -15.60
C TYR A 8 -15.16 12.00 -15.63
N ALA A 9 -14.25 11.25 -16.26
CA ALA A 9 -14.36 9.81 -16.34
C ALA A 9 -14.07 9.14 -14.98
N THR A 10 -14.82 8.10 -14.62
CA THR A 10 -14.58 7.34 -13.37
C THR A 10 -13.25 6.60 -13.46
N SER A 11 -12.51 6.54 -12.36
CA SER A 11 -11.06 6.28 -12.42
C SER A 11 -10.71 4.92 -13.04
N GLU A 12 -11.36 3.82 -12.64
CA GLU A 12 -11.01 2.47 -13.12
C GLU A 12 -11.62 2.18 -14.51
N LEU A 13 -12.88 2.53 -14.77
CA LEU A 13 -13.53 2.34 -16.08
C LEU A 13 -12.95 3.26 -17.19
N SER A 14 -12.32 4.36 -16.82
CA SER A 14 -11.57 5.16 -17.80
C SER A 14 -10.19 4.57 -18.08
N GLN A 15 -9.61 3.87 -17.11
CA GLN A 15 -8.30 3.26 -17.20
C GLN A 15 -8.34 1.99 -18.07
N ASP A 16 -9.34 1.12 -17.90
CA ASP A 16 -9.47 -0.06 -18.77
C ASP A 16 -9.68 0.34 -20.25
N ALA A 17 -10.50 1.37 -20.49
CA ALA A 17 -10.84 1.87 -21.80
C ALA A 17 -9.62 2.49 -22.51
N ILE A 18 -8.83 3.32 -21.81
CA ILE A 18 -7.64 3.93 -22.42
C ILE A 18 -6.57 2.89 -22.70
N ILE A 19 -6.39 1.88 -21.84
CA ILE A 19 -5.43 0.80 -22.09
C ILE A 19 -5.84 0.00 -23.32
N CYS A 20 -7.13 -0.38 -23.44
CA CYS A 20 -7.65 -1.03 -24.64
C CYS A 20 -7.46 -0.15 -25.89
N TRP A 21 -7.81 1.13 -25.81
CA TRP A 21 -7.66 2.07 -26.92
C TRP A 21 -6.20 2.20 -27.37
N ILE A 22 -5.24 2.29 -26.44
CA ILE A 22 -3.81 2.31 -26.74
C ILE A 22 -3.41 1.03 -27.49
N ILE A 23 -3.76 -0.14 -26.95
CA ILE A 23 -3.31 -1.42 -27.51
C ILE A 23 -3.91 -1.67 -28.89
N ASP A 24 -5.17 -1.28 -29.11
CA ASP A 24 -5.86 -1.55 -30.38
C ASP A 24 -5.20 -0.85 -31.58
N TRP A 25 -4.45 0.24 -31.36
CA TRP A 25 -3.66 0.89 -32.41
C TRP A 25 -2.63 -0.03 -33.08
N ILE A 26 -2.23 -1.14 -32.44
CA ILE A 26 -1.35 -2.16 -33.06
C ILE A 26 -1.97 -2.73 -34.35
N ASN A 27 -3.31 -2.81 -34.41
CA ASN A 27 -4.04 -3.37 -35.56
C ASN A 27 -4.16 -2.43 -36.76
N TYR A 28 -3.76 -1.16 -36.63
CA TYR A 28 -3.91 -0.15 -37.66
C TYR A 28 -2.59 0.12 -38.41
N ASP A 29 -2.65 1.00 -39.41
CA ASP A 29 -1.49 1.41 -40.21
C ASP A 29 -0.38 2.04 -39.36
N ASP A 30 0.83 2.02 -39.89
CA ASP A 30 2.00 2.55 -39.19
C ASP A 30 1.85 4.05 -38.90
N CYS A 31 1.84 4.37 -37.62
CA CYS A 31 1.70 5.73 -37.09
C CYS A 31 2.35 5.80 -35.70
N GLU A 32 2.55 7.01 -35.19
CA GLU A 32 3.17 7.20 -33.87
C GLU A 32 2.38 6.51 -32.73
N MET A 33 1.04 6.44 -32.84
CA MET A 33 0.22 5.69 -31.88
C MET A 33 0.51 4.18 -31.90
N LYS A 34 0.70 3.58 -33.08
CA LYS A 34 1.08 2.16 -33.20
C LYS A 34 2.47 1.90 -32.62
N LYS A 35 3.43 2.77 -32.89
CA LYS A 35 4.79 2.68 -32.30
C LYS A 35 4.73 2.76 -30.77
N PHE A 36 3.98 3.71 -30.22
CA PHE A 36 3.76 3.83 -28.78
C PHE A 36 3.10 2.56 -28.19
N ALA A 37 2.09 2.01 -28.86
CA ALA A 37 1.40 0.80 -28.42
C ALA A 37 2.33 -0.43 -28.42
N LEU A 38 3.18 -0.57 -29.45
CA LEU A 38 4.20 -1.62 -29.53
C LEU A 38 5.24 -1.46 -28.42
N ASP A 39 5.74 -0.25 -28.17
CA ASP A 39 6.68 0.02 -27.07
C ASP A 39 6.03 -0.22 -25.69
N PHE A 40 4.72 0.01 -25.56
CA PHE A 40 3.97 -0.33 -24.34
C PHE A 40 3.94 -1.85 -24.10
N ILE A 41 3.65 -2.64 -25.14
CA ILE A 41 3.72 -4.10 -25.08
C ILE A 41 5.15 -4.55 -24.79
N LYS A 42 6.16 -4.00 -25.47
CA LYS A 42 7.57 -4.29 -25.20
C LYS A 42 7.90 -4.11 -23.73
N LYS A 43 7.49 -2.98 -23.14
CA LYS A 43 7.76 -2.69 -21.74
C LYS A 43 7.13 -3.73 -20.81
N ILE A 44 5.96 -4.27 -21.15
CA ILE A 44 5.33 -5.38 -20.42
C ILE A 44 6.16 -6.67 -20.54
N LEU A 45 6.64 -7.01 -21.75
CA LEU A 45 7.42 -8.22 -22.01
C LEU A 45 8.79 -8.16 -21.31
N GLU A 46 9.44 -7.00 -21.30
CA GLU A 46 10.69 -6.77 -20.57
C GLU A 46 10.57 -7.05 -19.07
N LEU A 47 9.41 -6.77 -18.44
CA LEU A 47 9.18 -7.06 -17.02
C LEU A 47 9.16 -8.55 -16.71
N HIS A 48 8.81 -9.38 -17.69
CA HIS A 48 8.67 -10.82 -17.56
C HIS A 48 9.91 -11.57 -18.06
N THR A 49 10.99 -10.85 -18.41
CA THR A 49 12.22 -11.43 -18.99
C THR A 49 11.95 -12.34 -20.18
N THR A 50 10.88 -12.05 -20.94
CA THR A 50 10.47 -12.88 -22.06
C THR A 50 11.21 -12.46 -23.33
N GLU A 51 11.87 -13.41 -23.98
CA GLU A 51 12.51 -13.22 -25.29
C GLU A 51 11.44 -13.22 -26.40
N PHE A 52 10.74 -12.10 -26.55
CA PHE A 52 9.84 -11.89 -27.68
C PHE A 52 10.37 -10.75 -28.54
N ASP A 53 10.41 -11.00 -29.84
CA ASP A 53 10.77 -10.01 -30.84
C ASP A 53 9.51 -9.22 -31.24
N GLU A 54 9.43 -7.97 -30.78
CA GLU A 54 8.30 -7.06 -31.01
C GLU A 54 8.08 -6.74 -32.49
N GLN A 55 9.12 -6.81 -33.32
CA GLN A 55 9.02 -6.57 -34.77
C GLN A 55 8.24 -7.69 -35.48
N LYS A 56 7.84 -8.73 -34.74
CA LYS A 56 7.07 -9.88 -35.22
C LYS A 56 5.66 -9.92 -34.63
N VAL A 57 5.15 -8.84 -34.05
CA VAL A 57 3.74 -8.75 -33.65
C VAL A 57 2.88 -8.47 -34.88
N ASP A 58 2.02 -9.41 -35.25
CA ASP A 58 1.12 -9.28 -36.41
C ASP A 58 -0.14 -8.49 -36.07
N LYS A 59 -0.77 -8.82 -34.94
CA LYS A 59 -2.03 -8.24 -34.50
C LYS A 59 -2.30 -8.52 -33.02
N VAL A 60 -3.30 -7.84 -32.47
CA VAL A 60 -3.82 -8.06 -31.12
C VAL A 60 -5.33 -8.28 -31.15
N ASN A 61 -5.81 -9.17 -30.29
CA ASN A 61 -7.24 -9.26 -29.97
C ASN A 61 -7.46 -8.89 -28.50
N LEU A 62 -8.39 -8.00 -28.24
CA LEU A 62 -8.76 -7.53 -26.91
C LEU A 62 -10.10 -8.12 -26.47
N ALA A 63 -10.19 -8.50 -25.20
CA ALA A 63 -11.45 -8.82 -24.55
C ALA A 63 -11.49 -8.13 -23.18
N LYS A 64 -12.56 -7.36 -22.93
CA LYS A 64 -12.81 -6.71 -21.64
C LYS A 64 -13.68 -7.60 -20.76
N GLN A 65 -13.44 -7.57 -19.44
CA GLN A 65 -14.29 -8.25 -18.44
C GLN A 65 -14.50 -9.75 -18.72
N TYR A 66 -13.58 -10.38 -19.47
CA TYR A 66 -13.67 -11.79 -19.83
C TYR A 66 -13.36 -12.64 -18.60
N LYS A 67 -14.35 -13.39 -18.10
CA LYS A 67 -14.22 -14.18 -16.85
C LYS A 67 -13.74 -13.35 -15.65
N ASN A 68 -14.21 -12.11 -15.56
CA ASN A 68 -13.86 -11.12 -14.53
C ASN A 68 -12.41 -10.61 -14.60
N ILE A 69 -11.68 -10.89 -15.68
CA ILE A 69 -10.41 -10.25 -16.00
C ILE A 69 -10.71 -8.87 -16.56
N ASP A 70 -10.09 -7.81 -16.03
CA ASP A 70 -10.30 -6.44 -16.51
C ASP A 70 -10.02 -6.33 -18.03
N ILE A 71 -8.81 -6.73 -18.45
CA ILE A 71 -8.43 -6.80 -19.87
C ILE A 71 -7.63 -8.07 -20.17
N LEU A 72 -8.09 -8.84 -21.15
CA LEU A 72 -7.33 -9.94 -21.76
C LEU A 72 -6.87 -9.52 -23.15
N ILE A 73 -5.56 -9.64 -23.40
CA ILE A 73 -4.92 -9.38 -24.69
C ILE A 73 -4.41 -10.72 -25.22
N ASN A 74 -4.75 -11.08 -26.45
CA ASN A 74 -4.08 -12.14 -27.18
C ASN A 74 -3.16 -11.50 -28.22
N LEU A 75 -1.85 -11.58 -27.97
CA LEU A 75 -0.81 -11.06 -28.85
C LEU A 75 -0.42 -12.14 -29.87
N TYR A 76 -0.61 -11.86 -31.16
CA TYR A 76 -0.30 -12.81 -32.23
C TYR A 76 1.07 -12.48 -32.82
N PHE A 77 1.95 -13.46 -32.87
CA PHE A 77 3.27 -13.32 -33.49
C PHE A 77 3.30 -13.93 -34.89
N SER A 78 4.15 -13.41 -35.77
CA SER A 78 4.39 -13.95 -37.13
C SER A 78 4.87 -15.40 -37.13
N SER A 79 5.38 -15.89 -36.00
CA SER A 79 5.71 -17.31 -35.79
C SER A 79 4.49 -18.23 -35.68
N GLY A 80 3.28 -17.67 -35.59
CA GLY A 80 2.03 -18.39 -35.33
C GLY A 80 1.75 -18.67 -33.85
N LYS A 81 2.64 -18.25 -32.94
CA LYS A 81 2.42 -18.30 -31.49
C LYS A 81 1.48 -17.19 -31.03
N ILE A 82 0.77 -17.45 -29.94
CA ILE A 82 -0.17 -16.53 -29.30
C ILE A 82 0.23 -16.39 -27.84
N LEU A 83 0.48 -15.17 -27.36
CA LEU A 83 0.73 -14.89 -25.95
C LEU A 83 -0.49 -14.21 -25.34
N PRO A 84 -1.18 -14.86 -24.39
CA PRO A 84 -2.17 -14.17 -23.56
C PRO A 84 -1.48 -13.27 -22.53
N ILE A 85 -1.90 -12.02 -22.46
CA ILE A 85 -1.50 -11.05 -21.43
C ILE A 85 -2.76 -10.65 -20.68
N ILE A 86 -2.74 -10.84 -19.36
CA ILE A 86 -3.81 -10.44 -18.47
C ILE A 86 -3.43 -9.11 -17.84
N ILE A 87 -4.21 -8.06 -18.03
CA ILE A 87 -4.05 -6.81 -17.28
C ILE A 87 -5.16 -6.75 -16.24
N GLU A 88 -4.76 -6.72 -14.98
CA GLU A 88 -5.62 -6.30 -13.87
C GLU A 88 -5.28 -4.84 -13.57
N ASP A 89 -6.26 -3.96 -13.72
CA ASP A 89 -6.05 -2.53 -13.58
C ASP A 89 -6.65 -2.04 -12.25
N LYS A 90 -5.90 -1.20 -11.53
CA LYS A 90 -6.38 -0.57 -10.30
C LYS A 90 -5.95 0.88 -10.26
N THR A 91 -6.78 1.71 -9.63
CA THR A 91 -6.43 3.12 -9.40
C THR A 91 -5.90 3.28 -7.99
N ASN A 92 -6.78 3.26 -6.99
CA ASN A 92 -6.42 3.45 -5.57
C ASN A 92 -6.57 2.18 -4.74
N THR A 93 -7.24 1.17 -5.26
CA THR A 93 -7.55 -0.07 -4.54
C THR A 93 -6.42 -1.09 -4.68
N SER A 94 -6.45 -2.08 -3.79
CA SER A 94 -5.53 -3.20 -3.78
C SER A 94 -6.25 -4.49 -4.08
N MET A 95 -5.47 -5.48 -4.52
CA MET A 95 -5.98 -6.77 -4.95
C MET A 95 -5.72 -7.88 -3.93
N HIS A 96 -6.46 -8.99 -4.10
CA HIS A 96 -6.26 -10.25 -3.39
C HIS A 96 -5.44 -11.24 -4.22
N SER A 97 -4.38 -11.85 -3.67
CA SER A 97 -3.47 -12.73 -4.42
C SER A 97 -4.17 -13.94 -5.06
N LYS A 98 -5.17 -14.53 -4.39
CA LYS A 98 -5.96 -15.64 -4.94
C LYS A 98 -6.65 -15.29 -6.26
N GLN A 99 -7.03 -14.02 -6.44
CA GLN A 99 -7.66 -13.54 -7.67
C GLN A 99 -6.68 -13.64 -8.85
N LEU A 100 -5.42 -13.22 -8.66
CA LEU A 100 -4.36 -13.30 -9.67
C LEU A 100 -4.10 -14.72 -10.16
N GLU A 101 -3.92 -15.63 -9.21
CA GLU A 101 -3.65 -17.04 -9.49
C GLU A 101 -4.83 -17.69 -10.23
N THR A 102 -6.06 -17.38 -9.82
CA THR A 102 -7.27 -17.86 -10.47
C THR A 102 -7.34 -17.42 -11.93
N TYR A 103 -7.03 -16.15 -12.22
CA TYR A 103 -7.10 -15.62 -13.59
C TYR A 103 -6.08 -16.27 -14.52
N LEU A 104 -4.84 -16.42 -14.08
CA LEU A 104 -3.81 -17.13 -14.86
C LEU A 104 -4.20 -18.60 -15.07
N GLY A 105 -4.64 -19.29 -14.01
CA GLY A 105 -5.06 -20.70 -14.07
C GLY A 105 -6.19 -20.92 -15.07
N ASN A 106 -7.22 -20.08 -15.06
CA ASN A 106 -8.33 -20.16 -16.00
C ASN A 106 -7.87 -20.08 -17.47
N ILE A 107 -6.95 -19.15 -17.78
CA ILE A 107 -6.43 -18.99 -19.15
C ILE A 107 -5.50 -20.14 -19.55
N VAL A 108 -4.72 -20.69 -18.62
CA VAL A 108 -3.92 -21.91 -18.86
C VAL A 108 -4.85 -23.08 -19.20
N ASP A 109 -5.86 -23.34 -18.36
CA ASP A 109 -6.77 -24.47 -18.50
C ASP A 109 -7.57 -24.43 -19.81
N GLU A 110 -7.99 -23.23 -20.25
CA GLU A 110 -8.68 -23.02 -21.53
C GLU A 110 -7.83 -23.31 -22.77
N ASN A 111 -6.51 -23.23 -22.63
CA ASN A 111 -5.57 -23.30 -23.74
C ASN A 111 -4.61 -24.49 -23.63
N LYS A 112 -4.77 -25.36 -22.63
CA LYS A 112 -3.90 -26.51 -22.36
C LYS A 112 -3.65 -27.44 -23.56
N ASP A 113 -4.65 -27.58 -24.43
CA ASP A 113 -4.60 -28.46 -25.61
C ASP A 113 -4.28 -27.69 -26.92
N LYS A 114 -3.98 -26.39 -26.82
CA LYS A 114 -3.73 -25.52 -27.97
C LYS A 114 -2.26 -25.13 -28.05
N TYR A 115 -1.44 -25.95 -28.71
CA TYR A 115 0.02 -25.78 -28.82
C TYR A 115 0.53 -24.41 -29.33
N LYS A 116 -0.33 -23.59 -29.94
CA LYS A 116 0.01 -22.23 -30.37
C LYS A 116 0.06 -21.23 -29.21
N TYR A 117 -0.63 -21.52 -28.10
CA TYR A 117 -0.71 -20.62 -26.96
C TYR A 117 0.49 -20.79 -26.04
N CYS A 118 1.16 -19.67 -25.76
CA CYS A 118 2.15 -19.57 -24.71
C CYS A 118 1.49 -19.51 -23.34
N ASN A 119 2.27 -19.76 -22.28
CA ASN A 119 1.82 -19.53 -20.92
C ASN A 119 1.45 -18.05 -20.73
N PRO A 120 0.31 -17.74 -20.10
CA PRO A 120 -0.13 -16.38 -19.90
C PRO A 120 0.78 -15.62 -18.93
N ILE A 121 0.97 -14.33 -19.18
CA ILE A 121 1.64 -13.40 -18.26
C ILE A 121 0.64 -12.41 -17.68
N GLY A 122 0.90 -11.95 -16.45
CA GLY A 122 0.03 -11.03 -15.73
C GLY A 122 0.65 -9.65 -15.56
N VAL A 123 -0.15 -8.60 -15.70
CA VAL A 123 0.25 -7.22 -15.45
C VAL A 123 -0.68 -6.63 -14.40
N TYR A 124 -0.10 -6.17 -13.30
CA TYR A 124 -0.80 -5.34 -12.34
C TYR A 124 -0.58 -3.87 -12.70
N TYR A 125 -1.53 -3.30 -13.45
CA TYR A 125 -1.42 -1.92 -13.92
C TYR A 125 -1.99 -0.98 -12.87
N LYS A 126 -1.14 -0.13 -12.28
CA LYS A 126 -1.56 0.77 -11.21
C LYS A 126 -1.09 2.20 -11.42
N THR A 127 -2.07 3.11 -11.48
CA THR A 127 -1.83 4.56 -11.60
C THR A 127 -1.82 5.28 -10.25
N GLY A 128 -2.49 4.78 -9.21
CA GLY A 128 -2.39 5.35 -7.87
C GLY A 128 -1.13 4.94 -7.12
N TYR A 129 -1.09 5.24 -5.83
CA TYR A 129 0.03 4.89 -4.96
C TYR A 129 0.16 3.36 -4.82
N ILE A 130 1.37 2.84 -4.95
CA ILE A 130 1.67 1.41 -4.80
C ILE A 130 2.26 1.20 -3.40
N TYR A 131 1.51 0.48 -2.56
CA TYR A 131 1.93 0.15 -1.20
C TYR A 131 2.87 -1.07 -1.20
N ASP A 132 3.76 -1.15 -0.21
CA ASP A 132 4.77 -2.21 -0.13
C ASP A 132 4.16 -3.62 -0.13
N TYR A 133 3.03 -3.81 0.56
CA TYR A 133 2.34 -5.11 0.58
C TYR A 133 1.81 -5.53 -0.79
N GLU A 134 1.58 -4.60 -1.72
CA GLU A 134 1.16 -4.91 -3.09
C GLU A 134 2.35 -5.42 -3.89
N ILE A 135 3.52 -4.82 -3.70
CA ILE A 135 4.78 -5.29 -4.27
C ILE A 135 5.03 -6.73 -3.82
N GLU A 136 4.97 -6.99 -2.50
CA GLU A 136 5.16 -8.34 -1.96
C GLU A 136 4.17 -9.35 -2.53
N LYS A 137 2.89 -8.99 -2.68
CA LYS A 137 1.86 -9.87 -3.27
C LYS A 137 2.17 -10.30 -4.71
N THR A 138 2.89 -9.47 -5.48
CA THR A 138 3.24 -9.79 -6.87
C THR A 138 4.53 -10.61 -7.01
N LYS A 139 5.38 -10.70 -5.97
CA LYS A 139 6.67 -11.40 -6.05
C LYS A 139 6.53 -12.90 -6.34
N ASN A 140 5.49 -13.53 -5.80
CA ASN A 140 5.27 -14.98 -5.89
C ASN A 140 4.24 -15.38 -6.97
N THR A 141 3.87 -14.45 -7.85
CA THR A 141 2.93 -14.72 -8.94
C THR A 141 3.59 -14.42 -10.28
N ASN A 142 3.00 -14.86 -11.39
CA ASN A 142 3.44 -14.46 -12.73
C ASN A 142 2.92 -13.06 -13.12
N TYR A 143 2.62 -12.21 -12.12
CA TYR A 143 2.24 -10.82 -12.34
C TYR A 143 3.44 -9.90 -12.12
N LYS A 144 3.56 -8.88 -12.98
CA LYS A 144 4.50 -7.78 -12.81
C LYS A 144 3.76 -6.46 -12.72
N ILE A 145 4.24 -5.58 -11.84
CA ILE A 145 3.66 -4.26 -11.64
C ILE A 145 4.07 -3.34 -12.79
N PHE A 146 3.08 -2.77 -13.47
CA PHE A 146 3.29 -1.66 -14.40
C PHE A 146 2.80 -0.37 -13.73
N SER A 147 3.75 0.44 -13.27
CA SER A 147 3.46 1.63 -12.46
C SER A 147 3.15 2.86 -13.29
N ARG A 148 2.46 3.84 -12.68
CA ARG A 148 2.29 5.20 -13.22
C ARG A 148 3.60 5.80 -13.75
N LYS A 149 4.69 5.65 -13.00
CA LYS A 149 6.01 6.18 -13.37
C LYS A 149 6.51 5.57 -14.68
N MET A 150 6.28 4.27 -14.88
CA MET A 150 6.66 3.60 -16.12
C MET A 150 5.83 4.08 -17.31
N MET A 151 4.51 4.25 -17.12
CA MET A 151 3.64 4.81 -18.17
C MET A 151 4.06 6.24 -18.53
N LEU A 152 4.28 7.11 -17.53
CA LEU A 152 4.75 8.48 -17.76
C LEU A 152 6.07 8.54 -18.52
N ASN A 153 7.05 7.73 -18.10
CA ASN A 153 8.34 7.63 -18.78
C ASN A 153 8.18 7.18 -20.24
N LEU A 154 7.24 6.27 -20.52
CA LEU A 154 6.97 5.83 -21.88
C LEU A 154 6.28 6.94 -22.69
N MET A 155 5.18 7.50 -22.19
CA MET A 155 4.41 8.54 -22.87
C MET A 155 5.24 9.79 -23.18
N SER A 156 6.15 10.18 -22.27
CA SER A 156 7.02 11.35 -22.46
C SER A 156 7.93 11.27 -23.69
N LYS A 157 8.20 10.06 -24.21
CA LYS A 157 8.99 9.87 -25.44
C LYS A 157 8.20 10.22 -26.71
N TYR A 158 6.87 10.24 -26.61
CA TYR A 158 5.96 10.39 -27.75
C TYR A 158 5.09 11.65 -27.65
N SER A 159 5.04 12.32 -26.49
CA SER A 159 4.15 13.45 -26.24
C SER A 159 4.34 14.64 -27.18
N ASP A 160 5.54 14.79 -27.76
CA ASP A 160 5.85 15.86 -28.72
C ASP A 160 5.44 15.50 -30.17
N ASN A 161 5.26 14.21 -30.47
CA ASN A 161 5.01 13.70 -31.82
C ASN A 161 3.57 13.20 -32.03
N ILE A 162 2.87 12.82 -30.95
CA ILE A 162 1.48 12.36 -31.00
C ILE A 162 0.54 13.55 -30.79
N ASP A 163 -0.04 14.06 -31.87
CA ASP A 163 -1.13 15.04 -31.82
C ASP A 163 -2.50 14.33 -31.74
N ASN A 164 -2.78 13.76 -30.57
CA ASN A 164 -4.05 13.10 -30.29
C ASN A 164 -4.59 13.55 -28.93
N ASP A 165 -5.78 14.16 -28.92
CA ASP A 165 -6.38 14.73 -27.72
C ASP A 165 -6.61 13.69 -26.60
N ILE A 166 -6.99 12.45 -26.95
CA ILE A 166 -7.23 11.37 -25.98
C ILE A 166 -5.91 10.98 -25.31
N PHE A 167 -4.85 10.81 -26.10
CA PHE A 167 -3.50 10.50 -25.59
C PHE A 167 -2.98 11.62 -24.68
N LEU A 168 -3.03 12.87 -25.15
CA LEU A 168 -2.53 14.03 -24.42
C LEU A 168 -3.34 14.31 -23.15
N ASP A 169 -4.65 14.07 -23.18
CA ASP A 169 -5.49 14.19 -22.00
C ASP A 169 -5.16 13.12 -20.95
N TYR A 170 -4.94 11.87 -21.38
CA TYR A 170 -4.51 10.82 -20.46
C TYR A 170 -3.15 11.14 -19.85
N TYR A 171 -2.19 11.58 -20.67
CA TYR A 171 -0.85 11.94 -20.22
C TYR A 171 -0.88 13.01 -19.12
N LYS A 172 -1.61 14.11 -19.36
CA LYS A 172 -1.80 15.19 -18.37
C LYS A 172 -2.51 14.72 -17.10
N HIS A 173 -3.46 13.79 -17.23
CA HIS A 173 -4.16 13.22 -16.08
C HIS A 173 -3.20 12.44 -15.17
N ILE A 174 -2.42 11.51 -15.72
CA ILE A 174 -1.46 10.73 -14.92
C ILE A 174 -0.29 11.60 -14.42
N GLU A 175 0.12 12.63 -15.16
CA GLU A 175 1.13 13.60 -14.71
C GLU A 175 0.66 14.36 -13.47
N LYS A 176 -0.60 14.81 -13.47
CA LYS A 176 -1.22 15.46 -12.29
C LYS A 176 -1.24 14.54 -11.07
N LEU A 177 -1.52 13.24 -11.25
CA LEU A 177 -1.47 12.27 -10.15
C LEU A 177 -0.04 12.13 -9.60
N ALA A 178 0.97 12.09 -10.46
CA ALA A 178 2.38 12.02 -10.05
C ALA A 178 2.81 13.28 -9.29
N PHE A 179 2.44 14.47 -9.80
CA PHE A 179 2.70 15.74 -9.13
C PHE A 179 2.09 15.81 -7.73
N ASN A 180 0.86 15.29 -7.56
CA ASN A 180 0.23 15.23 -6.24
C ASN A 180 1.00 14.36 -5.25
N GLU A 181 1.52 13.20 -5.68
CA GLU A 181 2.33 12.34 -4.82
C GLU A 181 3.67 13.01 -4.45
N GLU A 182 4.33 13.68 -5.40
CA GLU A 182 5.56 14.42 -5.14
C GLU A 182 5.34 15.56 -4.15
N LYS A 183 4.22 16.28 -4.27
CA LYS A 183 3.81 17.31 -3.31
C LYS A 183 3.69 16.76 -1.89
N LEU A 184 3.13 15.57 -1.71
CA LEU A 184 3.06 14.90 -0.40
C LEU A 184 4.46 14.62 0.16
N SER A 185 5.35 14.08 -0.67
CA SER A 185 6.76 13.84 -0.27
C SER A 185 7.45 15.13 0.20
N ASN A 186 7.27 16.21 -0.55
CA ASN A 186 7.85 17.52 -0.26
C ASN A 186 7.34 18.13 1.06
N ILE A 187 6.07 17.90 1.43
CA ILE A 187 5.52 18.36 2.71
C ILE A 187 6.26 17.74 3.88
N ILE A 188 6.57 16.44 3.82
CA ILE A 188 7.28 15.73 4.88
C ILE A 188 8.71 16.25 4.98
N GLN A 189 9.41 16.37 3.85
CA GLN A 189 10.82 16.80 3.81
C GLN A 189 11.02 18.22 4.35
N LYS A 190 10.11 19.14 4.02
CA LYS A 190 10.18 20.55 4.46
C LYS A 190 9.57 20.80 5.84
N ASP A 191 9.01 19.77 6.49
CA ASP A 191 8.24 19.87 7.73
C ASP A 191 7.22 21.03 7.71
N ASN A 192 6.53 21.21 6.57
CA ASN A 192 5.68 22.37 6.35
C ASN A 192 4.43 22.31 7.23
N ILE A 193 4.47 23.03 8.36
CA ILE A 193 3.43 23.08 9.39
C ILE A 193 2.04 23.34 8.78
N SER A 194 1.94 24.30 7.86
CA SER A 194 0.68 24.71 7.24
C SER A 194 0.02 23.63 6.37
N GLN A 195 0.80 22.64 5.92
CA GLN A 195 0.35 21.59 5.00
C GLN A 195 0.36 20.19 5.62
N ARG A 196 0.69 20.04 6.91
CA ARG A 196 0.68 18.72 7.58
C ARG A 196 -0.67 18.03 7.52
N ASN A 197 -1.75 18.78 7.72
CA ASN A 197 -3.11 18.22 7.64
C ASN A 197 -3.47 17.78 6.22
N GLU A 198 -2.99 18.50 5.20
CA GLU A 198 -3.19 18.14 3.79
C GLU A 198 -2.49 16.82 3.43
N LEU A 199 -1.35 16.53 4.07
CA LEU A 199 -0.68 15.24 3.97
C LEU A 199 -1.46 14.15 4.72
N LEU A 200 -1.71 14.35 6.01
CA LEU A 200 -2.22 13.29 6.90
C LEU A 200 -3.70 12.96 6.66
N LYS A 201 -4.42 13.77 5.89
CA LYS A 201 -5.80 13.46 5.47
C LYS A 201 -5.89 12.37 4.40
N THR A 202 -4.79 12.01 3.75
CA THR A 202 -4.76 10.99 2.70
C THR A 202 -4.17 9.68 3.21
N TYR A 203 -4.52 8.55 2.59
CA TYR A 203 -3.94 7.25 2.93
C TYR A 203 -2.44 7.24 2.63
N GLU A 204 -2.07 7.79 1.48
CA GLU A 204 -0.71 7.86 0.95
C GLU A 204 0.18 8.68 1.88
N GLY A 205 -0.30 9.85 2.29
CA GLY A 205 0.47 10.75 3.16
C GLY A 205 0.71 10.16 4.54
N GLN A 206 -0.30 9.49 5.13
CA GLN A 206 -0.11 8.74 6.37
C GLN A 206 0.87 7.58 6.19
N TRP A 207 0.76 6.81 5.11
CA TRP A 207 1.65 5.70 4.81
C TRP A 207 3.09 6.15 4.65
N MET A 208 3.35 7.17 3.84
CA MET A 208 4.68 7.74 3.61
C MET A 208 5.32 8.21 4.91
N PHE A 209 4.55 8.91 5.75
CA PHE A 209 5.05 9.39 7.04
C PHE A 209 5.35 8.25 8.01
N MET A 210 4.45 7.27 8.13
CA MET A 210 4.65 6.09 8.97
C MET A 210 5.84 5.24 8.50
N LYS A 211 6.01 5.08 7.18
CA LYS A 211 7.16 4.37 6.61
C LYS A 211 8.48 5.05 6.97
N LEU A 212 8.55 6.38 6.90
CA LEU A 212 9.75 7.11 7.32
C LEU A 212 10.08 6.94 8.80
N ILE A 213 9.06 6.88 9.66
CA ILE A 213 9.26 6.61 11.09
C ILE A 213 9.75 5.18 11.30
N PHE A 214 9.12 4.19 10.67
CA PHE A 214 9.31 2.77 11.02
C PHE A 214 10.18 1.97 10.04
N ASN A 215 10.86 2.62 9.08
CA ASN A 215 11.57 1.94 7.98
C ASN A 215 12.55 0.83 8.41
N ASN A 216 13.19 1.00 9.57
CA ASN A 216 14.21 0.07 10.09
C ASN A 216 13.72 -0.67 11.35
N ILE A 217 12.41 -0.80 11.52
CA ILE A 217 11.80 -1.47 12.67
C ILE A 217 11.05 -2.70 12.16
N LYS A 218 11.31 -3.86 12.75
CA LYS A 218 10.59 -5.11 12.44
C LYS A 218 9.10 -4.93 12.74
N GLY A 219 8.27 -5.11 11.73
CA GLY A 219 6.83 -4.98 11.83
C GLY A 219 6.19 -4.86 10.45
N SER A 220 4.88 -4.58 10.41
CA SER A 220 4.17 -4.38 9.15
C SER A 220 3.23 -3.19 9.22
N LEU A 221 3.17 -2.45 8.11
CA LEU A 221 2.20 -1.38 7.92
C LEU A 221 0.90 -1.93 7.35
N SER A 222 -0.22 -1.37 7.79
CA SER A 222 -1.53 -1.56 7.19
C SER A 222 -2.33 -0.26 7.28
N HIS A 223 -3.35 -0.11 6.45
CA HIS A 223 -4.21 1.06 6.48
C HIS A 223 -5.68 0.65 6.35
N GLY A 224 -6.56 1.58 6.63
CA GLY A 224 -8.00 1.43 6.46
C GLY A 224 -8.71 2.73 6.78
N SER A 225 -10.04 2.70 6.89
CA SER A 225 -10.80 3.89 7.25
C SER A 225 -11.81 3.66 8.36
N SER A 226 -12.21 4.77 8.97
CA SER A 226 -13.38 4.86 9.83
C SER A 226 -14.21 6.07 9.39
N LYS A 227 -15.46 5.84 8.99
CA LYS A 227 -16.36 6.89 8.46
C LYS A 227 -15.71 7.72 7.35
N GLY A 228 -15.00 7.05 6.45
CA GLY A 228 -14.28 7.68 5.32
C GLY A 228 -12.97 8.38 5.67
N ARG A 229 -12.56 8.43 6.95
CA ARG A 229 -11.27 8.99 7.36
C ARG A 229 -10.19 7.91 7.40
N PRO A 230 -9.03 8.12 6.77
CA PRO A 230 -7.96 7.14 6.77
C PRO A 230 -7.29 7.04 8.15
N TRP A 231 -6.87 5.84 8.48
CA TRP A 231 -5.93 5.53 9.55
C TRP A 231 -4.85 4.60 9.01
N THR A 232 -3.66 4.65 9.62
CA THR A 232 -2.53 3.77 9.28
C THR A 232 -1.96 3.14 10.55
N HIS A 233 -1.77 1.83 10.55
CA HIS A 233 -1.17 1.06 11.64
C HIS A 233 0.25 0.66 11.30
N PHE A 234 1.11 0.62 12.32
CA PHE A 234 2.36 -0.14 12.30
C PHE A 234 2.31 -1.20 13.40
N ASN A 235 2.22 -2.46 12.99
CA ASN A 235 2.08 -3.61 13.89
C ASN A 235 3.46 -4.21 14.18
N PHE A 236 3.90 -4.16 15.45
CA PHE A 236 5.21 -4.68 15.87
C PHE A 236 5.12 -5.88 16.83
N LEU A 237 3.95 -6.10 17.46
CA LEU A 237 3.64 -7.31 18.24
C LEU A 237 2.31 -7.88 17.74
N GLN A 238 2.38 -8.91 16.90
CA GLN A 238 1.22 -9.42 16.14
C GLN A 238 0.65 -10.73 16.67
N GLU A 239 1.39 -11.41 17.53
CA GLU A 239 1.09 -12.77 17.99
C GLU A 239 0.95 -12.79 19.51
N TYR A 240 0.08 -13.68 20.00
CA TYR A 240 -0.21 -13.91 21.42
C TYR A 240 0.91 -14.74 22.08
N ASN A 241 2.17 -14.38 21.84
CA ASN A 241 3.31 -15.28 22.07
C ASN A 241 3.73 -15.39 23.53
N PHE A 242 3.29 -14.45 24.37
CA PHE A 242 3.71 -14.40 25.75
C PHE A 242 2.52 -14.59 26.68
N LYS A 243 2.59 -15.61 27.52
CA LYS A 243 1.55 -15.88 28.54
C LYS A 243 1.28 -14.66 29.42
N GLU A 244 2.32 -13.90 29.77
CA GLU A 244 2.22 -12.70 30.61
C GLU A 244 1.77 -11.44 29.85
N LEU A 245 1.99 -11.39 28.53
CA LEU A 245 1.58 -10.32 27.65
C LEU A 245 1.00 -10.90 26.35
N PRO A 246 -0.24 -11.42 26.39
CA PRO A 246 -0.88 -11.96 25.21
C PRO A 246 -1.31 -10.85 24.24
N ASP A 247 -1.39 -9.59 24.68
CA ASP A 247 -1.91 -8.51 23.85
C ASP A 247 -1.07 -8.26 22.59
N LYS A 248 -1.78 -7.97 21.48
CA LYS A 248 -1.16 -7.36 20.31
C LYS A 248 -0.85 -5.90 20.59
N MET A 249 0.21 -5.40 19.95
CA MET A 249 0.60 -4.00 20.07
C MET A 249 0.98 -3.40 18.73
N PHE A 250 0.54 -2.16 18.55
CA PHE A 250 0.75 -1.42 17.32
C PHE A 250 0.72 0.09 17.58
N TYR A 251 1.35 0.83 16.67
CA TYR A 251 1.13 2.26 16.55
C TYR A 251 -0.02 2.52 15.57
N ARG A 252 -0.83 3.54 15.83
CA ARG A 252 -1.88 4.00 14.93
C ARG A 252 -1.81 5.49 14.73
N LEU A 253 -1.63 5.91 13.49
CA LEU A 253 -1.82 7.27 13.01
C LEU A 253 -3.29 7.47 12.65
N ASP A 254 -3.93 8.44 13.29
CA ASP A 254 -5.35 8.74 13.11
C ASP A 254 -5.63 10.22 13.41
N CYS A 255 -6.89 10.64 13.28
CA CYS A 255 -7.35 11.99 13.54
C CYS A 255 -8.56 12.01 14.47
N ARG A 256 -8.53 12.92 15.45
CA ARG A 256 -9.68 13.24 16.32
C ARG A 256 -9.80 14.76 16.49
N LYS A 257 -10.70 15.23 17.36
CA LYS A 257 -11.03 16.66 17.50
C LYS A 257 -9.79 17.53 17.72
N GLU A 258 -8.83 17.04 18.49
CA GLU A 258 -7.59 17.74 18.84
C GLU A 258 -6.52 17.71 17.72
N GLY A 259 -6.77 17.02 16.61
CA GLY A 259 -5.88 16.91 15.46
C GLY A 259 -5.39 15.49 15.18
N TYR A 260 -4.39 15.40 14.30
CA TYR A 260 -3.73 14.14 13.97
C TYR A 260 -2.80 13.70 15.09
N TYR A 261 -2.75 12.41 15.32
CA TYR A 261 -1.98 11.83 16.41
C TYR A 261 -1.46 10.44 16.06
N LEU A 262 -0.31 10.11 16.64
CA LEU A 262 0.19 8.75 16.72
C LEU A 262 -0.14 8.21 18.11
N SER A 263 -0.84 7.08 18.16
CA SER A 263 -1.16 6.38 19.40
C SER A 263 -0.43 5.06 19.45
N LEU A 264 0.10 4.72 20.62
CA LEU A 264 0.56 3.37 20.93
C LEU A 264 -0.57 2.63 21.61
N LYS A 265 -0.93 1.45 21.09
CA LYS A 265 -2.16 0.75 21.49
C LYS A 265 -1.88 -0.68 21.95
N GLN A 266 -2.64 -1.07 22.98
CA GLN A 266 -2.84 -2.45 23.39
C GLN A 266 -4.11 -2.97 22.73
N TYR A 267 -4.07 -4.17 22.17
CA TYR A 267 -5.25 -4.81 21.60
C TYR A 267 -5.36 -6.26 22.03
N LEU A 268 -6.56 -6.63 22.47
CA LEU A 268 -6.93 -8.00 22.80
C LEU A 268 -8.25 -8.29 22.13
N TYR A 269 -8.25 -9.18 21.14
CA TYR A 269 -9.48 -9.70 20.56
C TYR A 269 -9.86 -10.99 21.28
N LEU A 270 -11.04 -10.99 21.88
CA LEU A 270 -11.61 -12.17 22.52
C LEU A 270 -12.43 -12.91 21.47
N ASP A 271 -11.80 -13.88 20.81
CA ASP A 271 -12.52 -14.91 20.06
C ASP A 271 -12.70 -16.10 21.01
N GLU A 272 -13.94 -16.41 21.39
CA GLU A 272 -14.26 -17.53 22.30
C GLU A 272 -13.72 -18.87 21.77
N SER A 273 -13.53 -19.00 20.45
CA SER A 273 -12.98 -20.20 19.82
C SER A 273 -11.44 -20.26 19.78
N LYS A 274 -10.75 -19.16 20.11
CA LYS A 274 -9.28 -19.03 20.06
C LYS A 274 -8.67 -18.52 21.35
N CYS A 275 -9.40 -18.62 22.47
CA CYS A 275 -8.79 -18.55 23.78
C CYS A 275 -7.60 -19.52 23.79
N THR A 276 -6.38 -18.97 23.81
CA THR A 276 -5.16 -19.75 24.06
C THR A 276 -5.37 -20.53 25.35
N ASP A 277 -4.65 -21.64 25.56
CA ASP A 277 -4.75 -22.45 26.80
C ASP A 277 -4.76 -21.63 28.10
N TYR A 278 -4.12 -20.45 28.09
CA TYR A 278 -4.15 -19.45 29.17
C TYR A 278 -5.55 -18.92 29.58
N PHE A 279 -6.50 -18.85 28.65
CA PHE A 279 -7.83 -18.26 28.86
C PHE A 279 -8.94 -19.30 28.98
N ASN A 280 -8.65 -20.58 28.77
CA ASN A 280 -9.66 -21.66 28.79
C ASN A 280 -10.33 -21.86 30.15
N GLU A 281 -9.76 -21.29 31.22
CA GLU A 281 -10.30 -21.36 32.58
C GLU A 281 -10.93 -20.03 33.06
N LEU A 282 -10.86 -18.96 32.26
CA LEU A 282 -11.27 -17.60 32.68
C LEU A 282 -12.54 -17.14 31.96
N ASN A 283 -13.45 -16.52 32.71
CA ASN A 283 -14.62 -15.91 32.10
C ASN A 283 -14.24 -14.57 31.44
N LYS A 284 -15.11 -14.05 30.56
CA LYS A 284 -14.88 -12.78 29.84
C LYS A 284 -14.58 -11.58 30.75
N SER A 285 -15.19 -11.52 31.94
CA SER A 285 -14.95 -10.44 32.91
C SER A 285 -13.53 -10.49 33.45
N ASP A 286 -13.05 -11.67 33.84
CA ASP A 286 -11.70 -11.87 34.34
C ASP A 286 -10.66 -11.47 33.29
N ILE A 287 -10.88 -11.86 32.03
CA ILE A 287 -9.97 -11.52 30.93
C ILE A 287 -9.89 -10.01 30.73
N LEU A 288 -11.03 -9.30 30.79
CA LEU A 288 -11.06 -7.85 30.70
C LEU A 288 -10.37 -7.18 31.90
N GLU A 289 -10.48 -7.74 33.10
CA GLU A 289 -9.77 -7.26 34.28
C GLU A 289 -8.26 -7.43 34.12
N TYR A 290 -7.79 -8.61 33.69
CA TYR A 290 -6.38 -8.85 33.41
C TYR A 290 -5.85 -7.93 32.31
N LYS A 291 -6.63 -7.70 31.25
CA LYS A 291 -6.28 -6.73 30.20
C LYS A 291 -6.07 -5.33 30.78
N LYS A 292 -6.96 -4.86 31.67
CA LYS A 292 -6.84 -3.56 32.35
C LYS A 292 -5.59 -3.49 33.23
N LYS A 293 -5.30 -4.53 34.03
CA LYS A 293 -4.08 -4.60 34.85
C LYS A 293 -2.82 -4.50 33.98
N ARG A 294 -2.78 -5.21 32.84
CA ARG A 294 -1.67 -5.10 31.88
C ARG A 294 -1.60 -3.72 31.23
N LEU A 295 -2.73 -3.09 30.91
CA LEU A 295 -2.75 -1.72 30.38
C LEU A 295 -2.11 -0.72 31.34
N GLU A 296 -2.38 -0.83 32.64
CA GLU A 296 -1.78 0.03 33.67
C GLU A 296 -0.27 -0.14 33.70
N ARG A 297 0.22 -1.39 33.67
CA ARG A 297 1.65 -1.72 33.59
C ARG A 297 2.30 -1.17 32.31
N LEU A 298 1.65 -1.33 31.16
CA LEU A 298 2.11 -0.78 29.87
C LEU A 298 2.16 0.76 29.89
N ARG A 299 1.20 1.42 30.56
CA ARG A 299 1.24 2.88 30.76
C ARG A 299 2.41 3.31 31.63
N ARG A 300 2.76 2.55 32.68
CA ARG A 300 3.98 2.80 33.45
C ARG A 300 5.24 2.67 32.57
N CYS A 301 5.32 1.61 31.76
CA CYS A 301 6.41 1.44 30.80
C CYS A 301 6.53 2.64 29.85
N PHE A 302 5.40 3.15 29.35
CA PHE A 302 5.37 4.32 28.48
C PHE A 302 5.92 5.58 29.17
N GLU A 303 5.53 5.85 30.41
CA GLU A 303 6.03 7.00 31.18
C GLU A 303 7.53 6.89 31.47
N ILE A 304 8.01 5.73 31.93
CA ILE A 304 9.45 5.47 32.14
C ILE A 304 10.22 5.66 30.84
N THR A 305 9.68 5.19 29.72
CA THR A 305 10.30 5.35 28.41
C THR A 305 10.44 6.83 28.03
N LEU A 306 9.46 7.68 28.36
CA LEU A 306 9.54 9.12 28.12
C LEU A 306 10.65 9.77 28.95
N GLU A 307 10.79 9.41 30.22
CA GLU A 307 11.85 9.90 31.10
C GLU A 307 13.25 9.48 30.58
N VAL A 308 13.38 8.22 30.15
CA VAL A 308 14.63 7.71 29.55
C VAL A 308 14.93 8.45 28.24
N LEU A 309 13.93 8.68 27.39
CA LEU A 309 14.12 9.41 26.14
C LEU A 309 14.50 10.86 26.41
N GLU A 310 13.87 11.52 27.38
CA GLU A 310 14.18 12.91 27.76
C GLU A 310 15.58 13.05 28.34
N SER A 311 16.02 12.13 29.21
CA SER A 311 17.38 12.15 29.76
C SER A 311 18.48 12.00 28.69
N LYS A 312 18.20 11.27 27.60
CA LYS A 312 19.16 11.02 26.52
C LYS A 312 19.10 12.04 25.38
N GLU A 313 17.93 12.60 25.10
CA GLU A 313 17.68 13.43 23.92
C GLU A 313 17.27 14.89 24.25
N GLY A 314 17.13 15.22 25.54
CA GLY A 314 16.52 16.48 26.00
C GLY A 314 15.00 16.51 25.77
N LYS A 315 14.39 17.71 25.70
CA LYS A 315 12.93 17.90 25.50
C LYS A 315 12.44 17.28 24.17
N SER A 316 12.15 15.98 24.20
CA SER A 316 11.81 15.13 23.05
C SER A 316 10.30 15.11 22.82
N LEU A 317 9.55 14.05 23.08
CA LEU A 317 8.13 13.97 22.71
C LEU A 317 7.21 14.50 23.83
N VAL A 318 6.24 15.34 23.48
CA VAL A 318 5.19 15.81 24.39
C VAL A 318 4.00 14.87 24.31
N LYS A 319 3.72 14.16 25.41
CA LYS A 319 2.57 13.26 25.50
C LYS A 319 1.25 14.01 25.44
N GLY A 320 0.27 13.41 24.76
CA GLY A 320 -1.12 13.82 24.73
C GLY A 320 -1.97 13.03 25.73
N LYS A 321 -3.21 13.47 25.90
CA LYS A 321 -4.20 12.75 26.73
C LYS A 321 -4.62 11.44 26.05
N VAL A 322 -4.60 10.33 26.77
CA VAL A 322 -5.14 9.05 26.29
C VAL A 322 -6.68 9.03 26.32
N SER A 323 -7.28 8.34 25.37
CA SER A 323 -8.69 7.98 25.35
C SER A 323 -8.89 6.61 25.99
N ASN A 324 -9.88 6.49 26.87
CA ASN A 324 -10.32 5.22 27.45
C ASN A 324 -11.54 4.64 26.70
N ARG A 325 -11.72 5.02 25.44
CA ARG A 325 -12.82 4.53 24.58
C ARG A 325 -12.30 3.38 23.72
N GLY A 326 -13.05 2.29 23.66
CA GLY A 326 -12.74 1.13 22.83
C GLY A 326 -13.00 -0.18 23.59
N ASN A 327 -13.64 -1.15 22.94
CA ASN A 327 -13.93 -2.45 23.56
C ASN A 327 -12.68 -3.34 23.54
N ASN A 328 -12.03 -3.47 22.38
CA ASN A 328 -10.92 -4.40 22.17
C ASN A 328 -9.54 -3.71 22.16
N GLU A 329 -9.47 -2.42 21.83
CA GLU A 329 -8.25 -1.61 21.85
C GLU A 329 -8.25 -0.57 22.95
N SER A 330 -7.07 -0.29 23.51
CA SER A 330 -6.84 0.72 24.53
C SER A 330 -5.60 1.55 24.19
N GLU A 331 -5.67 2.87 24.35
CA GLU A 331 -4.50 3.75 24.19
C GLU A 331 -3.58 3.62 25.41
N ILE A 332 -2.34 3.20 25.16
CA ILE A 332 -1.25 3.20 26.14
C ILE A 332 -0.70 4.62 26.25
N GLY A 333 -0.42 5.25 25.11
CA GLY A 333 0.09 6.61 25.03
C GLY A 333 -0.23 7.26 23.69
N VAL A 334 -0.20 8.59 23.66
CA VAL A 334 -0.57 9.40 22.50
C VAL A 334 0.44 10.52 22.30
N PHE A 335 0.79 10.80 21.05
CA PHE A 335 1.54 11.98 20.64
C PHE A 335 0.73 12.71 19.56
N PHE A 336 0.31 13.94 19.83
CA PHE A 336 -0.34 14.78 18.83
C PHE A 336 0.70 15.42 17.92
N ILE A 337 0.45 15.44 16.61
CA ILE A 337 1.29 16.09 15.61
C ILE A 337 0.94 17.57 15.60
N ASN A 338 1.87 18.42 16.04
CA ASN A 338 1.70 19.86 16.21
C ASN A 338 3.08 20.55 16.33
N ASP A 339 3.12 21.80 16.77
CA ASP A 339 4.37 22.56 16.89
C ASP A 339 5.32 22.01 17.97
N LYS A 340 4.78 21.30 18.96
CA LYS A 340 5.58 20.64 20.01
C LYS A 340 6.13 19.28 19.55
N ASN A 341 5.38 18.56 18.71
CA ASN A 341 5.80 17.31 18.08
C ASN A 341 5.73 17.42 16.55
N THR A 342 6.80 17.95 15.96
CA THR A 342 6.91 18.15 14.51
C THR A 342 7.22 16.85 13.76
N PHE A 343 7.07 16.82 12.43
CA PHE A 343 7.42 15.62 11.65
C PHE A 343 8.88 15.22 11.86
N HIS A 344 9.80 16.18 11.86
CA HIS A 344 11.20 15.90 12.12
C HIS A 344 11.42 15.24 13.49
N LYS A 345 10.71 15.73 14.53
CA LYS A 345 10.79 15.14 15.87
C LYS A 345 10.22 13.73 15.90
N PHE A 346 9.10 13.45 15.22
CA PHE A 346 8.55 12.10 15.10
C PHE A 346 9.54 11.13 14.45
N ILE A 347 10.05 11.49 13.27
CA ILE A 347 11.02 10.67 12.50
C ILE A 347 12.27 10.40 13.33
N ARG A 348 12.75 11.38 14.10
CA ARG A 348 13.95 11.24 14.95
C ARG A 348 13.71 10.47 16.24
N CYS A 349 12.61 10.72 16.94
CA CYS A 349 12.42 10.30 18.33
C CYS A 349 11.57 9.05 18.48
N ILE A 350 10.56 8.79 17.63
CA ILE A 350 9.72 7.59 17.76
C ILE A 350 10.51 6.30 17.59
N PRO A 351 11.50 6.17 16.69
CA PRO A 351 12.28 4.93 16.60
C PRO A 351 13.05 4.62 17.89
N LYS A 352 13.62 5.66 18.51
CA LYS A 352 14.33 5.55 19.80
C LYS A 352 13.37 5.23 20.93
N PHE A 353 12.23 5.93 20.97
CA PHE A 353 11.15 5.66 21.91
C PHE A 353 10.71 4.20 21.83
N HIS A 354 10.45 3.70 20.63
CA HIS A 354 10.02 2.32 20.41
C HIS A 354 11.04 1.31 20.94
N LYS A 355 12.33 1.50 20.67
CA LYS A 355 13.40 0.63 21.17
C LYS A 355 13.43 0.60 22.70
N PHE A 356 13.37 1.75 23.35
CA PHE A 356 13.35 1.82 24.81
C PHE A 356 12.06 1.24 25.40
N PHE A 357 10.93 1.46 24.74
CA PHE A 357 9.65 0.90 25.16
C PHE A 357 9.63 -0.63 25.12
N LEU A 358 10.22 -1.25 24.09
CA LEU A 358 10.36 -2.71 24.04
C LEU A 358 11.23 -3.23 25.20
N TYR A 359 12.33 -2.56 25.52
CA TYR A 359 13.16 -2.91 26.67
C TYR A 359 12.39 -2.81 28.00
N GLU A 360 11.58 -1.77 28.17
CA GLU A 360 10.73 -1.61 29.36
C GLU A 360 9.65 -2.69 29.46
N ILE A 361 9.07 -3.12 28.33
CA ILE A 361 8.16 -4.26 28.28
C ILE A 361 8.88 -5.56 28.68
N GLU A 362 10.05 -5.84 28.09
CA GLU A 362 10.86 -7.02 28.41
C GLU A 362 11.09 -7.12 29.92
N ARG A 363 11.46 -6.00 30.55
CA ARG A 363 11.70 -5.92 31.99
C ARG A 363 10.42 -6.07 32.82
N GLU A 364 9.35 -5.36 32.48
CA GLU A 364 8.10 -5.35 33.26
C GLU A 364 7.37 -6.69 33.19
N PHE A 365 7.38 -7.36 32.03
CA PHE A 365 6.65 -8.61 31.78
C PHE A 365 7.53 -9.86 31.74
N ASN A 366 8.83 -9.71 32.03
CA ASN A 366 9.81 -10.80 32.03
C ASN A 366 9.77 -11.64 30.73
N ILE A 367 9.66 -10.96 29.58
CA ILE A 367 9.64 -11.58 28.26
C ILE A 367 10.94 -11.28 27.53
N LEU A 368 11.45 -12.25 26.76
CA LEU A 368 12.59 -12.05 25.86
C LEU A 368 12.06 -11.80 24.44
N TYR A 369 12.28 -10.59 23.93
CA TYR A 369 12.00 -10.28 22.54
C TYR A 369 13.22 -10.66 21.68
N GLU A 370 13.00 -11.30 20.53
CA GLU A 370 14.08 -11.44 19.55
C GLU A 370 14.50 -10.04 19.08
N ARG A 371 15.72 -9.64 19.47
CA ARG A 371 16.33 -8.39 19.03
C ARG A 371 16.75 -8.55 17.57
N GLY A 372 15.82 -8.24 16.67
CA GLY A 372 16.06 -8.14 15.22
C GLY A 372 16.98 -6.98 14.87
#